data_AF-A0A0J9EKT8-F1
#
_entry.id   AF-A0A0J9EKT8-F1
#
_cell.length_a   1.000
_cell.length_b   1.000
_cell.length_c   1.000
_cell.angle_alpha   90.00
_cell.angle_beta   90.00
_cell.angle_gamma   90.00
#
_symmetry.space_group_name_H-M   'P 1'
#
loop_
_entity.id
_entity.type
_entity.pdbx_description
1 polymer ?
#
loop_
_entity_poly.entity_id
_entity_poly.type
_entity_poly.pdbx_seq_one_letter_code
_entity_poly.pdbx_strand_id
1 'polypeptide(L)'
;MGWVGGGFQYDFGKTIHEDNFIQTGVLNQPPTVLQAVNRLKAHFENEGLELMKVVNSVLEKKPRLQKKYKRPEPSSDRLYKPGFIHPLNIKPSCAVVCGDHPSKLTVRAQRTEDGDYPAIHYGLIASGNQLMKDAMIRDRLAAEKDVLCFEMEAAGLMNHFPCLVIRGICDYSESHKNEEWQRYAAMVAAAYARDLLYRLRPGNVEVEKPIRDILSSG
;
A
#
# COMPACT_ATOMS: atom_id res chain seq x y z
N MET A 1 -12.24 13.65 -16.33
CA MET A 1 -12.98 13.22 -15.12
C MET A 1 -12.06 13.45 -13.92
N GLY A 2 -12.52 14.24 -12.95
CA GLY A 2 -11.70 14.73 -11.84
C GLY A 2 -11.38 13.62 -10.83
N TRP A 3 -10.11 13.57 -10.42
CA TRP A 3 -9.63 12.68 -9.37
C TRP A 3 -9.99 13.24 -7.99
N VAL A 4 -10.55 12.40 -7.12
CA VAL A 4 -10.64 12.69 -5.68
C VAL A 4 -9.66 11.76 -4.98
N GLY A 5 -8.42 12.22 -4.82
CA GLY A 5 -7.44 11.57 -3.94
C GLY A 5 -7.83 11.83 -2.48
N GLY A 6 -7.83 10.80 -1.65
CA GLY A 6 -8.21 10.90 -0.24
C GLY A 6 -7.58 9.77 0.57
N GLY A 7 -7.33 10.02 1.84
CA GLY A 7 -7.10 8.96 2.80
C GLY A 7 -8.23 8.98 3.81
N PHE A 8 -8.75 7.80 4.16
CA PHE A 8 -10.06 7.66 4.80
C PHE A 8 -9.95 6.94 6.14
N GLN A 9 -10.39 7.50 7.28
CA GLN A 9 -10.29 6.81 8.58
C GLN A 9 -11.47 5.81 8.83
N TYR A 10 -11.21 4.53 9.06
CA TYR A 10 -12.27 3.49 9.19
C TYR A 10 -12.55 2.93 10.59
N ASP A 11 -11.90 3.40 11.66
CA ASP A 11 -12.13 2.85 13.00
C ASP A 11 -12.44 3.90 14.08
N PHE A 12 -13.45 3.58 14.91
CA PHE A 12 -13.68 4.19 16.20
C PHE A 12 -14.14 3.09 17.17
N GLY A 13 -13.34 2.83 18.22
CA GLY A 13 -13.72 2.16 19.47
C GLY A 13 -14.43 0.79 19.38
N LYS A 14 -13.70 -0.27 19.75
CA LYS A 14 -14.17 -1.64 20.08
C LYS A 14 -15.33 -2.16 19.19
N THR A 15 -14.92 -2.86 18.14
CA THR A 15 -15.74 -3.49 17.07
C THR A 15 -15.99 -2.52 15.92
N ILE A 16 -15.57 -2.91 14.71
CA ILE A 16 -15.87 -2.20 13.45
C ILE A 16 -17.38 -2.39 13.21
N HIS A 17 -18.23 -1.62 13.90
CA HIS A 17 -19.66 -1.56 13.65
C HIS A 17 -19.96 -0.58 12.51
N GLU A 18 -20.98 -0.96 11.76
CA GLU A 18 -21.43 -0.48 10.45
C GLU A 18 -21.64 1.05 10.33
N ASP A 19 -21.71 1.76 11.45
CA ASP A 19 -22.18 3.16 11.52
C ASP A 19 -21.10 4.22 11.78
N ASN A 20 -19.83 3.85 11.97
CA ASN A 20 -18.76 4.79 12.37
C ASN A 20 -17.75 5.15 11.26
N PHE A 21 -18.13 5.00 9.99
CA PHE A 21 -17.29 5.31 8.84
C PHE A 21 -17.25 6.83 8.57
N ILE A 22 -16.19 7.52 9.01
CA ILE A 22 -16.03 8.97 8.84
C ILE A 22 -14.97 9.25 7.76
N GLN A 23 -15.37 9.90 6.66
CA GLN A 23 -14.43 10.45 5.70
C GLN A 23 -13.71 11.64 6.35
N THR A 24 -12.51 11.41 6.87
CA THR A 24 -11.77 12.42 7.64
C THR A 24 -10.91 13.35 6.79
N GLY A 25 -10.75 13.13 5.48
CA GLY A 25 -9.94 14.03 4.65
C GLY A 25 -10.10 13.87 3.14
N VAL A 26 -9.94 14.99 2.44
CA VAL A 26 -9.65 15.06 1.00
C VAL A 26 -8.18 15.47 0.89
N LEU A 27 -7.38 14.79 0.08
CA LEU A 27 -5.97 15.14 -0.06
C LEU A 27 -5.84 16.52 -0.74
N ASN A 28 -5.40 17.52 0.03
CA ASN A 28 -4.86 18.76 -0.52
C ASN A 28 -3.38 18.53 -0.87
N GLN A 29 -3.10 17.75 -1.92
CA GLN A 29 -1.71 17.57 -2.39
C GLN A 29 -1.15 18.88 -2.95
N PRO A 30 0.12 19.24 -2.64
CA PRO A 30 0.76 20.35 -3.31
C PRO A 30 0.82 20.08 -4.83
N PRO A 31 0.52 21.07 -5.68
CA PRO A 31 0.53 20.90 -7.13
C PRO A 31 1.84 20.33 -7.69
N THR A 32 2.96 20.62 -7.01
CA THR A 32 4.32 20.17 -7.37
C THR A 32 4.47 18.65 -7.25
N VAL A 33 3.93 18.04 -6.20
CA VAL A 33 3.97 16.59 -5.98
C VAL A 33 3.10 15.87 -7.01
N LEU A 34 1.90 16.38 -7.29
CA LEU A 34 1.01 15.79 -8.29
C LEU A 34 1.62 15.84 -9.70
N GLN A 35 2.30 16.93 -10.06
CA GLN A 35 3.06 17.01 -11.32
C GLN A 35 4.18 15.96 -11.40
N ALA A 36 4.90 15.74 -10.29
CA ALA A 36 5.95 14.73 -10.24
C ALA A 36 5.38 13.31 -10.41
N VAL A 37 4.24 13.02 -9.76
CA VAL A 37 3.51 11.75 -9.93
C VAL A 37 3.10 11.55 -11.39
N ASN A 38 2.50 12.55 -12.03
CA ASN A 38 2.06 12.45 -13.41
C ASN A 38 3.23 12.25 -14.39
N ARG A 39 4.37 12.92 -14.17
CA ARG A 39 5.59 12.71 -14.97
C ARG A 39 6.14 11.31 -14.79
N LEU A 40 6.14 10.80 -13.56
CA LEU A 40 6.63 9.45 -13.27
C LEU A 40 5.72 8.40 -13.90
N LYS A 41 4.40 8.58 -13.82
CA LYS A 41 3.40 7.75 -14.48
C LYS A 41 3.65 7.66 -15.98
N ALA A 42 3.77 8.81 -16.66
CA ALA A 42 4.02 8.87 -18.10
C ALA A 42 5.35 8.21 -18.49
N HIS A 43 6.38 8.32 -17.65
CA HIS A 43 7.66 7.65 -17.89
C HIS A 43 7.52 6.12 -17.78
N PHE A 44 6.80 5.60 -16.78
CA PHE A 44 6.57 4.15 -16.68
C PHE A 44 5.69 3.61 -17.82
N GLU A 45 4.72 4.39 -18.30
CA GLU A 45 3.91 4.01 -19.47
C GLU A 45 4.75 3.93 -20.77
N ASN A 46 5.77 4.79 -20.92
CA ASN A 46 6.58 4.86 -22.13
C ASN A 46 7.80 3.93 -22.11
N GLU A 47 8.52 3.85 -20.98
CA GLU A 47 9.81 3.16 -20.87
C GLU A 47 9.71 1.81 -20.13
N GLY A 48 8.51 1.49 -19.61
CA GLY A 48 8.29 0.33 -18.76
C GLY A 48 8.76 0.54 -17.32
N LEU A 49 8.60 -0.51 -16.51
CA LEU A 49 8.81 -0.41 -15.06
C LEU A 49 10.27 -0.62 -14.66
N GLU A 50 11.11 0.42 -14.77
CA GLU A 50 12.52 0.36 -14.34
C GLU A 50 12.71 0.21 -12.82
N LEU A 51 11.62 0.30 -12.05
CA LEU A 51 11.60 0.16 -10.60
C LEU A 51 12.32 -1.11 -10.12
N MET A 52 12.13 -2.23 -10.82
CA MET A 52 12.78 -3.49 -10.45
C MET A 52 14.28 -3.49 -10.73
N LYS A 53 14.77 -2.70 -11.71
CA LYS A 53 16.22 -2.53 -11.92
C LYS A 53 16.86 -1.88 -10.70
N VAL A 54 16.20 -0.87 -10.11
CA VAL A 54 16.66 -0.21 -8.88
C VAL A 54 16.68 -1.20 -7.71
N VAL A 55 15.57 -1.93 -7.51
CA VAL A 55 15.46 -2.93 -6.45
C VAL A 55 16.55 -4.00 -6.59
N ASN A 56 16.69 -4.60 -7.77
CA ASN A 56 17.66 -5.67 -8.03
C ASN A 56 19.10 -5.18 -7.82
N SER A 57 19.46 -4.01 -8.35
CA SER A 57 20.78 -3.39 -8.13
C SER A 57 21.09 -3.19 -6.63
N VAL A 58 20.11 -2.80 -5.83
CA VAL A 58 20.30 -2.67 -4.37
C VAL A 58 20.49 -4.02 -3.71
N LEU A 59 19.69 -5.03 -4.06
CA LEU A 59 19.76 -6.36 -3.46
C LEU A 59 21.06 -7.09 -3.83
N GLU A 60 21.51 -6.99 -5.09
CA GLU A 60 22.79 -7.55 -5.55
C GLU A 60 23.99 -6.98 -4.77
N LYS A 61 24.00 -5.66 -4.55
CA LYS A 61 25.09 -4.97 -3.83
C LYS A 61 25.05 -5.19 -2.32
N LYS A 62 23.91 -5.63 -1.77
CA LYS A 62 23.70 -5.74 -0.32
C LYS A 62 23.15 -7.11 0.06
N PRO A 63 24.01 -8.15 0.19
CA PRO A 63 23.57 -9.51 0.53
C PRO A 63 22.74 -9.61 1.82
N ARG A 64 23.01 -8.73 2.80
CA ARG A 64 22.21 -8.64 4.04
C ARG A 64 20.76 -8.21 3.78
N LEU A 65 20.55 -7.29 2.83
CA LEU A 65 19.21 -6.87 2.40
C LEU A 65 18.57 -7.92 1.51
N GLN A 66 19.32 -8.52 0.57
CA GLN A 66 18.83 -9.60 -0.29
C GLN A 66 18.14 -10.72 0.50
N LYS A 67 18.77 -11.19 1.59
CA LYS A 67 18.20 -12.24 2.45
C LYS A 67 16.85 -11.86 3.08
N LYS A 68 16.54 -10.58 3.21
CA LYS A 68 15.38 -10.08 3.96
C LYS A 68 14.32 -9.40 3.08
N TYR A 69 14.71 -8.79 1.97
CA TYR A 69 13.88 -7.90 1.16
C TYR A 69 13.69 -8.42 -0.28
N LYS A 70 14.24 -9.60 -0.62
CA LYS A 70 13.95 -10.24 -1.90
C LYS A 70 12.45 -10.53 -2.03
N ARG A 71 11.98 -10.59 -3.27
CA ARG A 71 10.63 -11.05 -3.59
C ARG A 71 10.41 -12.45 -2.96
N PRO A 72 9.33 -12.66 -2.19
CA PRO A 72 8.98 -13.98 -1.69
C PRO A 72 8.63 -14.94 -2.82
N GLU A 73 8.58 -16.23 -2.51
CA GLU A 73 8.17 -17.26 -3.47
C GLU A 73 6.74 -17.00 -3.96
N PRO A 74 6.43 -17.17 -5.26
CA PRO A 74 5.08 -16.97 -5.78
C PRO A 74 4.01 -17.80 -5.06
N SER A 75 4.37 -18.96 -4.51
CA SER A 75 3.46 -19.83 -3.76
C SER A 75 3.02 -19.26 -2.40
N SER A 76 3.72 -18.25 -1.86
CA SER A 76 3.28 -17.56 -0.64
C SER A 76 2.28 -16.44 -0.92
N ASP A 77 2.00 -16.13 -2.19
CA ASP A 77 0.95 -15.22 -2.60
C ASP A 77 -0.42 -15.90 -2.58
N ARG A 78 -1.10 -15.87 -1.43
CA ARG A 78 -2.40 -16.54 -1.23
C ARG A 78 -3.45 -15.53 -0.81
N LEU A 79 -4.52 -15.46 -1.59
CA LEU A 79 -5.76 -14.76 -1.21
C LEU A 79 -6.82 -15.82 -0.91
N TYR A 80 -7.29 -15.89 0.33
CA TYR A 80 -8.38 -16.78 0.69
C TYR A 80 -9.72 -16.15 0.31
N LYS A 81 -10.73 -17.01 0.14
CA LYS A 81 -12.10 -16.58 -0.17
C LYS A 81 -12.68 -15.77 0.99
N PRO A 82 -13.50 -14.74 0.70
CA PRO A 82 -14.23 -14.02 1.74
C PRO A 82 -15.03 -14.99 2.63
N GLY A 83 -15.00 -14.78 3.95
CA GLY A 83 -15.64 -15.64 4.94
C GLY A 83 -14.84 -16.87 5.38
N PHE A 84 -13.73 -17.22 4.72
CA PHE A 84 -12.80 -18.21 5.24
C PHE A 84 -11.87 -17.52 6.26
N ILE A 85 -12.12 -17.74 7.55
CA ILE A 85 -11.44 -17.00 8.63
C ILE A 85 -10.29 -17.81 9.22
N HIS A 86 -9.12 -17.18 9.29
CA HIS A 86 -7.96 -17.73 9.99
C HIS A 86 -8.25 -17.86 11.50
N PRO A 87 -8.05 -19.04 12.11
CA PRO A 87 -8.25 -19.20 13.54
C PRO A 87 -7.34 -18.27 14.36
N LEU A 88 -7.91 -17.66 15.41
CA LEU A 88 -7.17 -16.74 16.28
C LEU A 88 -6.07 -17.46 17.06
N ASN A 89 -4.96 -16.76 17.32
CA ASN A 89 -3.86 -17.17 18.20
C ASN A 89 -3.11 -18.47 17.80
N ILE A 90 -3.21 -18.89 16.55
CA ILE A 90 -2.43 -20.01 16.02
C ILE A 90 -1.07 -19.49 15.50
N LYS A 91 0.03 -20.08 16.00
CA LYS A 91 1.41 -19.68 15.65
C LYS A 91 1.92 -20.19 14.29
N PRO A 92 1.58 -21.40 13.83
CA PRO A 92 1.94 -21.84 12.48
C PRO A 92 1.49 -20.88 11.37
N SER A 93 2.17 -20.91 10.23
CA SER A 93 1.81 -20.07 9.09
C SER A 93 0.41 -20.41 8.56
N CYS A 94 -0.23 -19.44 7.90
CA CYS A 94 -1.56 -19.63 7.29
C CYS A 94 -1.61 -20.87 6.40
N ALA A 95 -0.54 -21.17 5.65
CA ALA A 95 -0.46 -22.36 4.81
C ALA A 95 -0.63 -23.68 5.59
N VAL A 96 -0.05 -23.76 6.80
CA VAL A 96 -0.10 -24.96 7.64
C VAL A 96 -1.48 -25.13 8.25
N VAL A 97 -2.08 -24.03 8.74
CA VAL A 97 -3.37 -24.06 9.45
C VAL A 97 -4.53 -24.22 8.47
N CYS A 98 -4.48 -23.48 7.37
CA CYS A 98 -5.60 -23.32 6.47
C CYS A 98 -5.46 -24.16 5.20
N GLY A 99 -4.25 -24.59 4.86
CA GLY A 99 -3.94 -25.26 3.60
C GLY A 99 -4.01 -24.32 2.40
N ASP A 100 -3.74 -24.88 1.23
CA ASP A 100 -3.71 -24.18 -0.06
C ASP A 100 -4.67 -24.78 -1.09
N HIS A 101 -5.67 -25.53 -0.60
CA HIS A 101 -6.65 -26.17 -1.46
C HIS A 101 -7.40 -25.12 -2.32
N PRO A 102 -7.54 -25.31 -3.64
CA PRO A 102 -8.18 -24.34 -4.53
C PRO A 102 -9.61 -23.93 -4.14
N SER A 103 -10.33 -24.79 -3.41
CA SER A 103 -11.67 -24.45 -2.91
C SER A 103 -11.68 -23.32 -1.87
N LYS A 104 -10.56 -23.09 -1.18
CA LYS A 104 -10.39 -22.06 -0.12
C LYS A 104 -9.78 -20.77 -0.65
N LEU A 105 -9.11 -20.83 -1.80
CA LEU A 105 -8.39 -19.71 -2.40
C LEU A 105 -9.21 -19.05 -3.51
N THR A 106 -8.98 -17.76 -3.70
CA THR A 106 -9.45 -17.01 -4.87
C THR A 106 -8.48 -17.24 -6.02
N VAL A 107 -9.01 -17.61 -7.19
CA VAL A 107 -8.21 -17.83 -8.40
C VAL A 107 -7.64 -16.50 -8.88
N ARG A 108 -6.34 -16.49 -9.16
CA ARG A 108 -5.61 -15.30 -9.62
C ARG A 108 -4.59 -15.66 -10.68
N ALA A 109 -4.33 -14.71 -11.57
CA ALA A 109 -3.22 -14.83 -12.52
C ALA A 109 -1.90 -14.96 -11.75
N GLN A 110 -1.07 -15.92 -12.17
CA GLN A 110 0.25 -16.10 -11.59
C GLN A 110 1.09 -14.86 -11.85
N ARG A 111 1.78 -14.38 -10.82
CA ARG A 111 2.76 -13.30 -10.98
C ARG A 111 4.03 -13.88 -11.62
N THR A 112 4.10 -13.87 -12.94
CA THR A 112 5.30 -14.28 -13.70
C THR A 112 6.43 -13.27 -13.54
N GLU A 113 7.66 -13.67 -13.88
CA GLU A 113 8.82 -12.77 -13.90
C GLU A 113 8.79 -11.80 -15.09
N ASP A 114 8.15 -12.20 -16.20
CA ASP A 114 8.05 -11.43 -17.44
C ASP A 114 6.90 -10.40 -17.48
N GLY A 115 6.03 -10.40 -16.47
CA GLY A 115 4.99 -9.37 -16.36
C GLY A 115 5.56 -8.06 -15.80
N ASP A 116 4.97 -6.92 -16.15
CA ASP A 116 5.27 -5.60 -15.59
C ASP A 116 4.98 -5.53 -14.07
N TYR A 117 5.81 -6.20 -13.29
CA TYR A 117 5.70 -6.32 -11.85
C TYR A 117 6.80 -5.50 -11.18
N PRO A 118 6.47 -4.79 -10.09
CA PRO A 118 5.15 -4.63 -9.49
C PRO A 118 4.26 -3.62 -10.23
N ALA A 119 2.96 -3.87 -10.26
CA ALA A 119 1.99 -2.90 -10.77
C ALA A 119 1.88 -1.69 -9.83
N ILE A 120 1.73 -0.50 -10.40
CA ILE A 120 1.51 0.74 -9.66
C ILE A 120 0.04 1.13 -9.79
N HIS A 121 -0.61 1.29 -8.64
CA HIS A 121 -1.99 1.69 -8.56
C HIS A 121 -2.10 3.10 -7.98
N TYR A 122 -2.99 3.89 -8.56
CA TYR A 122 -3.29 5.25 -8.13
C TYR A 122 -4.76 5.28 -7.72
N GLY A 123 -5.06 5.67 -6.49
CA GLY A 123 -6.43 5.72 -5.99
C GLY A 123 -6.52 5.88 -4.49
N LEU A 124 -7.69 5.56 -3.95
CA LEU A 124 -8.04 5.79 -2.55
C LEU A 124 -7.36 4.77 -1.63
N ILE A 125 -6.75 5.26 -0.55
CA ILE A 125 -6.15 4.44 0.52
C ILE A 125 -6.99 4.64 1.79
N ALA A 126 -7.61 3.57 2.29
CA ALA A 126 -8.30 3.62 3.58
C ALA A 126 -7.28 3.48 4.72
N SER A 127 -7.31 4.40 5.65
CA SER A 127 -6.51 4.46 6.86
C SER A 127 -7.34 4.14 8.12
N GLY A 128 -6.77 3.63 9.20
CA GLY A 128 -7.53 3.42 10.44
C GLY A 128 -6.66 2.93 11.59
N ASN A 129 -7.02 3.18 12.84
CA ASN A 129 -6.20 2.77 14.00
C ASN A 129 -6.29 1.27 14.31
N GLN A 130 -7.14 0.52 13.62
CA GLN A 130 -7.29 -0.93 13.73
C GLN A 130 -6.88 -1.60 12.43
N LEU A 131 -6.13 -2.70 12.50
CA LEU A 131 -5.76 -3.47 11.30
C LEU A 131 -7.01 -4.10 10.65
N MET A 132 -7.23 -3.83 9.36
CA MET A 132 -8.28 -4.48 8.58
C MET A 132 -7.97 -5.97 8.42
N LYS A 133 -8.89 -6.82 8.88
CA LYS A 133 -8.76 -8.29 8.86
C LYS A 133 -10.04 -8.99 8.42
N ASP A 134 -11.00 -8.23 7.90
CA ASP A 134 -12.29 -8.75 7.48
C ASP A 134 -12.45 -8.56 5.98
N ALA A 135 -12.37 -9.68 5.24
CA ALA A 135 -12.48 -9.68 3.79
C ALA A 135 -13.86 -9.19 3.29
N MET A 136 -14.93 -9.41 4.06
CA MET A 136 -16.28 -8.96 3.68
C MET A 136 -16.39 -7.45 3.81
N ILE A 137 -15.88 -6.88 4.91
CA ILE A 137 -15.84 -5.41 5.10
C ILE A 137 -14.91 -4.78 4.05
N ARG A 138 -13.74 -5.36 3.81
CA ARG A 138 -12.80 -4.94 2.77
C ARG A 138 -13.49 -4.85 1.40
N ASP A 139 -14.14 -5.94 0.96
CA ASP A 139 -14.76 -6.02 -0.37
C ASP A 139 -15.91 -5.03 -0.51
N ARG A 140 -16.71 -4.86 0.55
CA ARG A 140 -17.78 -3.86 0.60
C ARG A 140 -17.22 -2.44 0.44
N LEU A 141 -16.18 -2.08 1.20
CA LEU A 141 -15.57 -0.75 1.14
C LEU A 141 -14.88 -0.49 -0.21
N ALA A 142 -14.23 -1.51 -0.78
CA ALA A 142 -13.69 -1.43 -2.13
C ALA A 142 -14.79 -1.13 -3.16
N ALA A 143 -15.94 -1.81 -3.07
CA ALA A 143 -17.05 -1.61 -4.00
C ALA A 143 -17.78 -0.25 -3.79
N GLU A 144 -18.01 0.15 -2.55
CA GLU A 144 -18.78 1.36 -2.23
C GLU A 144 -17.97 2.65 -2.39
N LYS A 145 -16.65 2.59 -2.19
CA LYS A 145 -15.78 3.78 -2.05
C LYS A 145 -14.58 3.77 -3.00
N ASP A 146 -14.41 2.74 -3.81
CA ASP A 146 -13.24 2.57 -4.69
C ASP A 146 -11.91 2.55 -3.91
N VAL A 147 -11.93 1.98 -2.70
CA VAL A 147 -10.73 1.80 -1.87
C VAL A 147 -9.84 0.74 -2.50
N LEU A 148 -8.58 1.09 -2.72
CA LEU A 148 -7.59 0.18 -3.30
C LEU A 148 -6.79 -0.59 -2.24
N CYS A 149 -6.52 0.01 -1.09
CA CYS A 149 -5.83 -0.67 0.01
C CYS A 149 -6.13 -0.05 1.38
N PHE A 150 -5.75 -0.78 2.43
CA PHE A 150 -5.96 -0.44 3.82
C PHE A 150 -4.60 -0.29 4.54
N GLU A 151 -4.47 0.71 5.40
CA GLU A 151 -3.28 0.99 6.20
C GLU A 151 -3.69 1.63 7.54
N MET A 152 -2.71 1.88 8.43
CA MET A 152 -3.03 2.32 9.80
C MET A 152 -2.44 3.65 10.24
N GLU A 153 -1.57 4.27 9.44
CA GLU A 153 -0.75 5.38 9.92
C GLU A 153 -1.08 6.73 9.27
N ALA A 154 -1.61 6.76 8.05
CA ALA A 154 -1.77 8.03 7.35
C ALA A 154 -2.86 8.93 7.95
N ALA A 155 -3.95 8.39 8.52
CA ALA A 155 -5.07 9.16 9.06
C ALA A 155 -4.61 10.20 10.09
N GLY A 156 -3.66 9.83 10.95
CA GLY A 156 -3.10 10.75 11.94
C GLY A 156 -2.24 11.87 11.34
N LEU A 157 -1.66 11.67 10.15
CA LEU A 157 -0.78 12.64 9.51
C LEU A 157 -1.53 13.57 8.54
N MET A 158 -2.50 13.02 7.81
CA MET A 158 -3.19 13.73 6.71
C MET A 158 -4.02 14.94 7.16
N ASN A 159 -4.48 14.96 8.41
CA ASN A 159 -5.24 16.10 8.95
C ASN A 159 -4.36 17.30 9.29
N HIS A 160 -3.04 17.14 9.31
CA HIS A 160 -2.11 18.16 9.81
C HIS A 160 -1.30 18.85 8.70
N PHE A 161 -1.06 18.18 7.56
CA PHE A 161 -0.29 18.77 6.46
C PHE A 161 -0.55 18.09 5.10
N PRO A 162 -0.35 18.83 3.99
CA PRO A 162 -0.32 18.27 2.64
C PRO A 162 0.69 17.13 2.50
N CYS A 163 0.25 15.93 2.15
CA CYS A 163 1.14 14.79 1.93
C CYS A 163 0.65 13.85 0.82
N LEU A 164 1.57 13.02 0.32
CA LEU A 164 1.28 11.89 -0.56
C LEU A 164 1.62 10.61 0.19
N VAL A 165 0.70 9.65 0.18
CA VAL A 165 0.89 8.33 0.78
C VAL A 165 1.33 7.35 -0.30
N ILE A 166 2.43 6.64 -0.05
CA ILE A 166 2.95 5.57 -0.92
C ILE A 166 2.96 4.30 -0.10
N ARG A 167 2.25 3.26 -0.55
CA ARG A 167 2.17 1.96 0.13
C ARG A 167 2.58 0.84 -0.80
N GLY A 168 3.41 -0.06 -0.27
CA GLY A 168 3.63 -1.37 -0.87
C GLY A 168 2.61 -2.35 -0.30
N ILE A 169 2.01 -3.17 -1.16
CA ILE A 169 1.00 -4.15 -0.75
C ILE A 169 1.69 -5.42 -0.22
N CYS A 170 1.44 -5.76 1.03
CA CYS A 170 2.04 -6.91 1.70
C CYS A 170 1.05 -8.02 2.09
N ASP A 171 -0.24 -7.71 2.15
CA ASP A 171 -1.29 -8.69 2.40
C ASP A 171 -2.60 -8.25 1.72
N TYR A 172 -3.67 -9.01 1.97
CA TYR A 172 -4.97 -8.79 1.38
C TYR A 172 -6.00 -8.18 2.32
N SER A 173 -5.57 -7.63 3.47
CA SER A 173 -6.49 -7.05 4.46
C SER A 173 -7.59 -8.03 4.87
N GLU A 174 -7.25 -9.31 4.92
CA GLU A 174 -8.09 -10.40 5.41
C GLU A 174 -7.50 -10.99 6.69
N SER A 175 -8.18 -11.97 7.27
CA SER A 175 -7.74 -12.58 8.54
C SER A 175 -6.38 -13.29 8.45
N HIS A 176 -5.93 -13.66 7.25
CA HIS A 176 -4.66 -14.31 6.98
C HIS A 176 -3.54 -13.30 6.81
N LYS A 177 -2.77 -13.07 7.88
CA LYS A 177 -1.56 -12.22 7.80
C LYS A 177 -0.51 -12.84 6.89
N ASN A 178 0.17 -11.98 6.11
CA ASN A 178 1.30 -12.38 5.29
C ASN A 178 2.55 -11.54 5.63
N GLU A 179 3.33 -12.02 6.59
CA GLU A 179 4.52 -11.31 7.06
C GLU A 179 5.70 -11.42 6.09
N GLU A 180 5.70 -12.41 5.20
CA GLU A 180 6.79 -12.65 4.25
C GLU A 180 6.92 -11.52 3.23
N TRP A 181 5.79 -10.93 2.82
CA TRP A 181 5.74 -9.91 1.79
C TRP A 181 6.02 -8.50 2.31
N GLN A 182 5.93 -8.24 3.63
CA GLN A 182 6.08 -6.90 4.22
C GLN A 182 7.40 -6.23 3.83
N ARG A 183 8.51 -6.96 3.89
CA ARG A 183 9.83 -6.41 3.58
C ARG A 183 9.97 -6.11 2.10
N TYR A 184 9.57 -7.04 1.23
CA TYR A 184 9.60 -6.80 -0.21
C TYR A 184 8.71 -5.61 -0.60
N ALA A 185 7.48 -5.55 -0.07
CA ALA A 185 6.56 -4.44 -0.27
C ALA A 185 7.16 -3.09 0.16
N ALA A 186 7.84 -3.05 1.31
CA ALA A 186 8.53 -1.85 1.78
C ALA A 186 9.69 -1.44 0.85
N MET A 187 10.46 -2.40 0.33
CA MET A 187 11.54 -2.13 -0.64
C MET A 187 10.99 -1.51 -1.92
N VAL A 188 9.91 -2.07 -2.46
CA VAL A 188 9.24 -1.56 -3.67
C VAL A 188 8.69 -0.15 -3.44
N ALA A 189 8.01 0.08 -2.32
CA ALA A 189 7.48 1.40 -1.98
C ALA A 189 8.60 2.45 -1.85
N ALA A 190 9.72 2.07 -1.22
CA ALA A 190 10.89 2.94 -1.08
C ALA A 190 11.55 3.24 -2.44
N ALA A 191 11.63 2.25 -3.34
CA ALA A 191 12.13 2.46 -4.69
C ALA A 191 11.23 3.45 -5.47
N TYR A 192 9.90 3.32 -5.33
CA TYR A 192 8.97 4.23 -6.02
C TYR A 192 9.08 5.66 -5.44
N ALA A 193 9.16 5.78 -4.11
CA ALA A 193 9.37 7.05 -3.45
C ALA A 193 10.68 7.72 -3.89
N ARG A 194 11.77 6.95 -4.01
CA ARG A 194 13.05 7.43 -4.55
C ARG A 194 12.87 8.02 -5.95
N ASP A 195 12.25 7.28 -6.86
CA ASP A 195 12.09 7.72 -8.24
C ASP A 195 11.18 8.96 -8.33
N LEU A 196 10.15 9.04 -7.49
CA LEU A 196 9.32 10.23 -7.36
C LEU A 196 10.12 11.45 -6.89
N LEU A 197 10.98 11.29 -5.88
CA LEU A 197 11.82 12.38 -5.37
C LEU A 197 12.77 12.91 -6.46
N TYR A 198 13.29 12.05 -7.36
CA TYR A 198 14.09 12.50 -8.50
C TYR A 198 13.31 13.32 -9.54
N ARG A 199 11.98 13.29 -9.52
CA ARG A 199 11.14 14.14 -10.38
C ARG A 199 10.83 15.49 -9.75
N LEU A 200 11.10 15.67 -8.45
CA LEU A 200 10.98 16.95 -7.77
C LEU A 200 12.24 17.79 -7.99
N ARG A 201 12.04 19.07 -8.34
CA ARG A 201 13.13 20.03 -8.45
C ARG A 201 13.46 20.58 -7.05
N PRO A 202 14.74 20.73 -6.66
CA PRO A 202 15.11 21.28 -5.35
C PRO A 202 14.42 22.62 -5.03
N GLY A 203 14.37 23.55 -5.99
CA GLY A 203 13.70 24.84 -5.80
C GLY A 203 12.19 24.74 -5.55
N ASN A 204 11.53 23.65 -5.97
CA ASN A 204 10.13 23.42 -5.62
C ASN A 204 9.96 22.93 -4.18
N VAL A 205 11.00 22.35 -3.58
CA VAL A 205 10.98 21.85 -2.20
C VAL A 205 11.34 22.98 -1.23
N GLU A 206 12.28 23.85 -1.61
CA GLU A 206 12.74 24.99 -0.79
C GLU A 206 11.64 26.03 -0.50
N VAL A 207 10.63 26.14 -1.37
CA VAL A 207 9.48 27.05 -1.20
C VAL A 207 8.36 26.47 -0.33
N GLU A 208 8.39 25.17 -0.05
CA GLU A 208 7.40 24.51 0.81
C GLU A 208 7.72 24.77 2.29
N LYS A 209 6.68 24.93 3.11
CA LYS A 209 6.87 25.11 4.55
C LYS A 209 7.37 23.81 5.19
N PRO A 210 8.44 23.86 6.02
CA PRO A 210 8.86 22.72 6.81
C PRO A 210 7.74 22.19 7.70
N ILE A 211 7.64 20.87 7.83
CA ILE A 211 6.60 20.23 8.66
C ILE A 211 6.59 20.74 10.11
N ARG A 212 7.77 21.01 10.69
CA ARG A 212 7.90 21.56 12.04
C ARG A 212 7.21 22.92 12.20
N ASP A 213 7.19 23.74 11.15
CA ASP A 213 6.61 25.08 11.17
C ASP A 213 5.09 24.99 11.00
N ILE A 214 4.60 24.02 10.20
CA ILE A 214 3.17 23.73 10.04
C ILE A 214 2.58 23.23 11.37
N LEU A 215 3.24 22.25 12.00
CA LEU A 215 2.79 21.66 13.27
C LEU A 215 2.89 22.62 14.47
N SER A 216 3.73 23.66 14.40
CA SER A 216 3.82 24.68 15.46
C SER A 216 2.74 25.77 15.35
N SER A 217 2.00 25.80 14.23
CA SER A 217 1.04 26.85 13.90
C SER A 217 -0.43 26.46 14.13
N GLY A 218 -0.68 25.21 14.56
CA GLY A 218 -2.01 24.67 14.87
C GLY A 218 -2.11 24.20 16.31
#